data_AF-X1K8K8-F1
#
_entry.id   AF-X1K8K8-F1
#
_cell.length_a   1.000
_cell.length_b   1.000
_cell.length_c   1.000
_cell.angle_alpha   90.00
_cell.angle_beta   90.00
_cell.angle_gamma   90.00
#
_symmetry.space_group_name_H-M   'P 1'
#
loop_
_entity.id
_entity.type
_entity.pdbx_description
1 polymer ?
#
loop_
_entity_poly.entity_id
_entity_poly.type
_entity_poly.pdbx_seq_one_letter_code
_entity_poly.pdbx_strand_id
1 'polypeptide(L)'
;MNFKTALKKLKESSEFKKWISKNKKSYLTYAFTMIENSEKSEWQIGYYDKKSDKVTVFTINNNIEINPEQDVFKKPGTAVKKINLKDVKFSLDNILKKTQNIKEKKYSKEVVTKTIA
;
A
#
# COMPACT_ATOMS: atom_id res chain seq x y z
N MET A 1 -0.41 -9.81 -8.75
CA MET A 1 0.56 -8.72 -9.06
C MET A 1 1.39 -8.37 -7.82
N ASN A 2 2.68 -8.04 -7.94
CA ASN A 2 3.50 -7.59 -6.79
C ASN A 2 3.51 -6.05 -6.65
N PHE A 3 3.94 -5.56 -5.48
CA PHE A 3 3.98 -4.12 -5.16
C PHE A 3 4.76 -3.27 -6.18
N LYS A 4 5.96 -3.72 -6.59
CA LYS A 4 6.81 -2.95 -7.51
C LYS A 4 6.14 -2.81 -8.89
N THR A 5 5.50 -3.89 -9.37
CA THR A 5 4.72 -3.87 -10.60
C THR A 5 3.51 -2.95 -10.48
N ALA A 6 2.76 -3.02 -9.38
CA ALA A 6 1.60 -2.15 -9.14
C ALA A 6 2.01 -0.67 -9.10
N LEU A 7 3.09 -0.34 -8.39
CA LEU A 7 3.61 1.02 -8.30
C LEU A 7 4.13 1.53 -9.66
N LYS A 8 4.77 0.66 -10.46
CA LYS A 8 5.18 1.00 -11.83
C LYS A 8 3.96 1.32 -12.69
N LYS A 9 2.95 0.43 -12.70
CA LYS A 9 1.69 0.62 -13.43
C LYS A 9 1.03 1.94 -13.06
N LEU A 10 0.96 2.26 -11.76
CA LEU A 10 0.44 3.55 -11.28
C LEU A 10 1.22 4.74 -11.85
N LYS A 11 2.55 4.74 -11.72
CA LYS A 11 3.40 5.86 -12.17
C LYS A 11 3.35 6.09 -13.68
N GLU A 12 3.11 5.05 -14.46
CA GLU A 12 3.03 5.11 -15.92
C GLU A 12 1.66 5.58 -16.41
N SER A 13 0.63 5.47 -15.57
CA SER A 13 -0.75 5.81 -15.89
C SER A 13 -0.97 7.31 -16.17
N SER A 14 -1.92 7.60 -17.06
CA SER A 14 -2.25 8.97 -17.45
C SER A 14 -2.90 9.75 -16.30
N GLU A 15 -3.72 9.05 -15.52
CA GLU A 15 -4.50 9.55 -14.39
C GLU A 15 -3.54 10.01 -13.28
N PHE A 16 -2.56 9.17 -12.92
CA PHE A 16 -1.57 9.51 -11.92
C PHE A 16 -0.66 10.66 -12.37
N LYS A 17 -0.19 10.66 -13.62
CA LYS A 17 0.62 11.75 -14.17
C LYS A 17 -0.11 13.10 -14.12
N LYS A 18 -1.40 13.11 -14.50
CA LYS A 18 -2.26 14.30 -14.39
C LYS A 18 -2.39 14.72 -12.92
N TRP A 19 -2.67 13.78 -12.01
CA TRP A 19 -2.83 14.07 -10.59
C TRP A 19 -1.56 14.60 -9.92
N ILE A 20 -0.41 13.94 -10.10
CA ILE A 20 0.85 14.32 -9.44
C ILE A 20 1.38 15.67 -9.95
N SER A 21 1.05 16.07 -11.18
CA SER A 21 1.42 17.40 -11.71
C SER A 21 0.76 18.55 -10.94
N LYS A 22 -0.44 18.32 -10.39
CA LYS A 22 -1.16 19.24 -9.50
C LYS A 22 -0.75 19.06 -8.03
N ASN A 23 -0.35 17.85 -7.65
CA ASN A 23 -0.04 17.45 -6.28
C ASN A 23 1.45 17.17 -6.04
N LYS A 24 2.34 18.04 -6.55
CA LYS A 24 3.81 17.80 -6.61
C LYS A 24 4.50 17.53 -5.26
N LYS A 25 3.90 17.97 -4.16
CA LYS A 25 4.43 17.77 -2.80
C LYS A 25 3.94 16.48 -2.14
N SER A 26 2.97 15.80 -2.77
CA SER A 26 2.46 14.53 -2.25
C SER A 26 3.50 13.43 -2.35
N TYR A 27 3.49 12.51 -1.39
CA TYR A 27 4.44 11.40 -1.37
C TYR A 27 3.80 10.09 -0.95
N LEU A 28 4.34 8.99 -1.48
CA LEU A 28 3.95 7.63 -1.11
C LEU A 28 4.14 7.42 0.39
N THR A 29 3.06 7.07 1.10
CA THR A 29 3.09 6.84 2.55
C THR A 29 2.74 5.40 2.93
N TYR A 30 1.90 4.72 2.16
CA TYR A 30 1.59 3.31 2.37
C TYR A 30 1.23 2.63 1.06
N ALA A 31 1.33 1.32 1.05
CA ALA A 31 0.71 0.47 0.05
C ALA A 31 0.34 -0.85 0.71
N PHE A 32 -0.84 -1.38 0.41
CA PHE A 32 -1.26 -2.68 0.92
C PHE A 32 -2.17 -3.41 -0.06
N THR A 33 -2.32 -4.71 0.15
CA THR A 33 -3.31 -5.59 -0.48
C THR A 33 -3.92 -6.48 0.60
N MET A 34 -5.17 -6.88 0.42
CA MET A 34 -5.79 -7.91 1.25
C MET A 34 -5.60 -9.28 0.62
N ILE A 35 -5.39 -10.29 1.45
CA ILE A 35 -5.26 -11.68 1.00
C ILE A 35 -6.32 -12.51 1.71
N GLU A 36 -7.28 -13.00 0.92
CA GLU A 36 -8.41 -13.80 1.38
C GLU A 36 -8.49 -15.06 0.51
N ASN A 37 -8.69 -16.23 1.11
CA ASN A 37 -8.74 -17.53 0.41
C ASN A 37 -7.54 -17.79 -0.54
N SER A 38 -6.35 -17.29 -0.18
CA SER A 38 -5.12 -17.34 -0.99
C SER A 38 -5.13 -16.48 -2.26
N GLU A 39 -6.16 -15.65 -2.46
CA GLU A 39 -6.24 -14.68 -3.54
C GLU A 39 -5.85 -13.29 -3.04
N LYS A 40 -5.10 -12.55 -3.86
CA LYS A 40 -4.69 -11.17 -3.57
C LYS A 40 -5.71 -10.23 -4.20
N SER A 41 -6.33 -9.40 -3.37
CA SER A 41 -7.07 -8.23 -3.83
C SER A 41 -6.14 -7.23 -4.50
N GLU A 42 -6.72 -6.15 -5.00
CA GLU A 42 -5.97 -5.16 -5.73
C GLU A 42 -5.10 -4.31 -4.80
N TRP A 43 -4.02 -3.76 -5.35
CA TRP A 43 -3.14 -2.92 -4.56
C TRP A 43 -3.82 -1.58 -4.31
N GLN A 44 -3.83 -1.16 -3.04
CA GLN A 44 -4.16 0.20 -2.65
C GLN A 44 -2.87 0.93 -2.33
N ILE A 45 -2.64 2.07 -2.99
CA ILE A 45 -1.42 2.87 -2.84
C ILE A 45 -1.81 4.27 -2.38
N GLY A 46 -1.34 4.67 -1.19
CA GLY A 46 -1.67 5.96 -0.58
C GLY A 46 -0.58 7.01 -0.80
N TYR A 47 -0.96 8.18 -1.30
CA TYR A 47 -0.12 9.37 -1.33
C TYR A 47 -0.65 10.43 -0.38
N TYR A 48 0.22 10.91 0.50
CA TYR A 48 -0.11 11.94 1.49
C TYR A 48 0.33 13.32 1.02
N ASP A 49 -0.55 14.31 1.16
CA ASP A 49 -0.22 15.73 1.05
C ASP A 49 -0.16 16.37 2.44
N LYS A 50 1.01 16.93 2.77
CA LYS A 50 1.23 17.63 4.04
C LYS A 50 0.45 18.94 4.11
N LYS A 51 0.12 19.58 2.97
CA LYS A 51 -0.58 20.87 2.96
C LYS A 51 -2.04 20.72 3.33
N SER A 52 -2.75 19.77 2.74
CA SER A 52 -4.16 19.49 3.04
C SER A 52 -4.35 18.54 4.23
N ASP A 53 -3.28 17.87 4.68
CA ASP A 53 -3.32 16.82 5.69
C ASP A 53 -4.24 15.65 5.32
N LYS A 54 -4.20 15.27 4.04
CA LYS A 54 -5.05 14.23 3.46
C LYS A 54 -4.25 13.21 2.69
N VAL A 55 -4.85 12.03 2.51
CA VAL A 55 -4.35 10.98 1.63
C VAL A 55 -5.26 10.85 0.42
N THR A 56 -4.66 10.74 -0.76
CA THR A 56 -5.30 10.20 -1.96
C THR A 56 -4.93 8.73 -2.10
N VAL A 57 -5.92 7.86 -2.32
CA VAL A 57 -5.72 6.42 -2.48
C VAL A 57 -5.91 6.04 -3.94
N PHE A 58 -5.00 5.25 -4.47
CA PHE A 58 -5.09 4.67 -5.80
C PHE A 58 -5.33 3.18 -5.70
N THR A 59 -6.40 2.69 -6.32
CA THR A 59 -6.68 1.25 -6.45
C THR A 59 -6.18 0.78 -7.81
N ILE A 60 -5.31 -0.23 -7.82
CA ILE A 60 -4.60 -0.69 -9.02
C ILE A 60 -5.28 -1.96 -9.57
N ASN A 61 -6.30 -1.76 -10.40
CA ASN A 61 -7.08 -2.83 -11.06
C ASN A 61 -6.59 -3.01 -12.51
N ASN A 62 -7.48 -3.41 -13.43
CA ASN A 62 -7.25 -3.28 -14.87
C ASN A 62 -7.03 -1.80 -15.23
N ASN A 63 -7.85 -0.91 -14.67
CA ASN A 63 -7.70 0.55 -14.74
C ASN A 63 -7.20 1.11 -13.40
N ILE A 64 -6.70 2.34 -13.40
CA ILE A 64 -6.32 3.06 -12.18
C ILE A 64 -7.53 3.85 -11.67
N GLU A 65 -8.01 3.50 -10.49
CA GLU A 65 -9.06 4.25 -9.81
C GLU A 65 -8.44 5.20 -8.80
N ILE A 66 -8.86 6.47 -8.82
CA ILE A 66 -8.43 7.49 -7.86
C ILE A 66 -9.58 7.72 -6.89
N ASN A 67 -9.37 7.36 -5.63
CA ASN A 67 -10.34 7.66 -4.58
C ASN A 67 -10.24 9.13 -4.17
N PRO A 68 -11.35 9.76 -3.77
CA PRO A 68 -11.34 11.12 -3.22
C PRO A 68 -10.36 11.25 -2.05
N GLU A 69 -9.91 12.48 -1.78
CA GLU A 69 -9.05 12.74 -0.63
C GLU A 69 -9.76 12.36 0.68
N GLN A 70 -9.05 11.63 1.53
CA GLN A 70 -9.53 11.17 2.83
C GLN A 70 -8.66 11.75 3.95
N ASP A 71 -9.28 12.00 5.10
CA ASP A 71 -8.57 12.42 6.30
C ASP A 71 -7.61 11.32 6.75
N VAL A 72 -6.42 11.74 7.20
CA VAL A 72 -5.43 10.77 7.67
C VAL A 72 -5.76 10.31 9.08
N PHE A 73 -5.85 8.98 9.23
CA PHE A 73 -5.92 8.37 10.54
C PHE A 73 -4.52 8.35 11.20
N LYS A 74 -4.21 9.40 11.96
CA LYS A 74 -2.95 9.54 12.71
C LYS A 74 -3.20 10.14 14.09
N LYS A 75 -2.30 9.84 15.04
CA LYS A 75 -2.32 10.49 16.35
C LYS A 75 -1.96 11.97 16.22
N PRO A 76 -2.58 12.87 17.02
CA PRO A 76 -2.19 14.28 17.08
C PRO A 76 -0.67 14.44 17.29
N GLY A 77 -0.08 15.39 16.58
CA GLY A 77 1.37 15.66 16.65
C GLY A 77 2.27 14.63 15.94
N THR A 78 1.72 13.56 15.36
CA THR A 78 2.53 12.56 14.66
C THR A 78 2.66 12.88 13.18
N ALA A 79 3.89 12.85 12.66
CA ALA A 79 4.15 13.02 11.24
C ALA A 79 3.85 11.73 10.46
N VAL A 80 3.14 11.88 9.33
CA VAL A 80 3.04 10.83 8.33
C VAL A 80 4.41 10.62 7.69
N LYS A 81 4.86 9.37 7.59
CA LYS A 81 6.19 9.04 7.07
C LYS A 81 6.13 8.67 5.60
N LYS A 82 7.10 9.17 4.83
CA LYS A 82 7.32 8.77 3.45
C LYS A 82 7.95 7.38 3.39
N ILE A 83 7.46 6.54 2.49
CA ILE A 83 8.13 5.28 2.15
C ILE A 83 9.37 5.57 1.30
N ASN A 84 10.51 5.08 1.77
CA ASN A 84 11.74 5.01 0.98
C ASN A 84 11.83 3.64 0.31
N LEU A 85 11.72 3.62 -1.02
CA LEU A 85 11.71 2.37 -1.80
C LEU A 85 13.02 1.57 -1.69
N LYS A 86 14.13 2.21 -1.29
CA LYS A 86 15.41 1.53 -1.04
C LYS A 86 15.35 0.58 0.16
N ASP A 87 14.42 0.83 1.09
CA ASP A 87 14.29 0.03 2.30
C ASP A 87 13.38 -1.21 2.09
N VAL A 88 12.71 -1.30 0.94
CA VAL A 88 11.85 -2.44 0.56
C VAL A 88 12.70 -3.59 -0.01
N LYS A 89 13.29 -4.37 0.90
CA LYS A 89 14.26 -5.44 0.57
C LYS A 89 13.62 -6.80 0.28
N PHE A 90 12.50 -7.13 0.91
CA PHE A 90 11.85 -8.42 0.77
C PHE A 90 10.64 -8.33 -0.17
N SER A 91 10.40 -9.41 -0.93
CA SER A 91 9.14 -9.58 -1.64
C SER A 91 8.05 -10.02 -0.68
N LEU A 92 6.79 -9.72 -1.04
CA LEU A 92 5.62 -10.17 -0.29
C LEU A 92 5.60 -11.69 -0.14
N ASP A 93 5.90 -12.44 -1.20
CA ASP A 93 5.89 -13.92 -1.15
C ASP A 93 6.94 -14.47 -0.18
N ASN A 94 8.12 -13.84 -0.12
CA ASN A 94 9.15 -14.20 0.87
C ASN A 94 8.69 -13.90 2.30
N ILE A 95 7.98 -12.79 2.51
CA ILE A 95 7.43 -12.42 3.82
C ILE A 95 6.34 -13.40 4.25
N LEU A 96 5.41 -13.74 3.35
CA LEU A 96 4.32 -14.69 3.62
C LEU A 96 4.87 -16.06 4.00
N LYS A 97 5.85 -16.58 3.24
CA LYS A 97 6.51 -17.86 3.56
C LYS A 97 7.18 -17.85 4.93
N LYS A 98 7.90 -16.77 5.26
CA LYS A 98 8.54 -16.63 6.59
C LYS A 98 7.52 -16.55 7.71
N THR A 99 6.42 -15.82 7.49
CA THR A 99 5.35 -15.64 8.48
C THR A 99 4.61 -16.95 8.73
N GLN A 100 4.31 -17.71 7.68
CA GLN A 100 3.71 -19.04 7.78
C GLN A 100 4.58 -19.99 8.60
N ASN A 101 5.90 -20.02 8.33
CA ASN A 101 6.83 -20.84 9.11
C ASN A 101 6.87 -20.45 10.59
N ILE A 102 6.76 -19.16 10.92
CA ILE A 102 6.71 -18.69 12.32
C ILE A 102 5.39 -19.11 12.96
N LYS A 103 4.27 -18.97 12.24
CA LYS A 103 2.94 -19.36 12.69
C LYS A 103 2.92 -20.85 13.03
N GLU A 104 3.35 -21.72 12.13
CA GLU A 104 3.38 -23.17 12.34
C GLU A 104 4.24 -23.58 13.54
N LYS A 105 5.36 -22.90 13.77
CA LYS A 105 6.29 -23.24 14.86
C LYS A 105 5.87 -22.70 16.23
N LYS A 106 5.32 -21.49 16.28
CA LYS A 106 5.10 -20.77 17.55
C LYS A 106 3.62 -20.55 17.89
N TYR A 107 2.74 -20.59 16.89
CA TYR A 107 1.34 -20.20 16.98
C TYR A 107 0.45 -21.21 16.23
N SER A 108 0.75 -22.51 16.33
CA SER A 108 0.09 -23.57 15.55
C SER A 108 -1.41 -23.69 15.82
N LYS A 109 -1.85 -23.26 17.01
CA LYS A 109 -3.27 -23.26 17.41
C LYS A 109 -4.04 -22.00 16.98
N GLU A 110 -3.34 -20.97 16.50
CA GLU A 110 -3.97 -19.72 16.08
C GLU A 110 -4.53 -19.84 14.66
N VAL A 111 -5.72 -19.27 14.45
CA VAL A 111 -6.36 -19.20 13.14
C VAL A 111 -6.20 -17.79 12.58
N VAL A 112 -5.65 -17.71 11.37
CA VAL A 112 -5.54 -16.43 10.66
C VAL A 112 -6.91 -16.09 10.11
N THR A 113 -7.55 -15.05 10.64
CA THR A 113 -8.87 -14.60 10.18
C THR A 113 -8.78 -13.61 9.02
N LYS A 114 -7.67 -12.86 8.94
CA LYS A 114 -7.43 -11.90 7.85
C LYS A 114 -5.94 -11.68 7.63
N THR A 115 -5.55 -11.50 6.37
CA THR A 115 -4.20 -11.08 6.00
C THR A 115 -4.25 -9.74 5.27
N ILE A 116 -3.53 -8.76 5.82
CA ILE A 116 -3.31 -7.44 5.23
C ILE A 116 -1.81 -7.30 5.07
N ALA A 117 -1.34 -7.04 3.85
CA ALA A 117 0.08 -7.12 3.53
C ALA A 117 0.58 -5.98 2.63
#